data_AF-A0ABD0RH68-F1
#
_entry.id   AF-A0ABD0RH68-F1
#
_cell.length_a   1.000
_cell.length_b   1.000
_cell.length_c   1.000
_cell.angle_alpha   90.00
_cell.angle_beta   90.00
_cell.angle_gamma   90.00
#
_symmetry.space_group_name_H-M   'P 1'
#
loop_
_entity.id
_entity.type
_entity.pdbx_description
1 polymer ?
#
loop_
_entity_poly.entity_id
_entity_poly.type
_entity_poly.pdbx_seq_one_letter_code
_entity_poly.pdbx_strand_id
1 'polypeptide(L)'
;VAVVGNVDAGKSTLLGVLTHGELDNGRGFARQKLFRHKHEMESGRTSSVGNDILGFDQEGQVVNKPDSHGGSLDWTKICEKSSKVITFIDLAGHEKYLKTTVFGMTGHLPDFCMLM
;
A
#
# COMPACT_ATOMS: atom_id res chain seq x y z
N VAL A 1 0.46 8.83 4.93
CA VAL A 1 1.08 7.93 5.92
C VAL A 1 2.15 7.12 5.23
N ALA A 2 3.42 7.27 5.61
CA ALA A 2 4.47 6.37 5.14
C ALA A 2 4.51 5.09 5.96
N VAL A 3 4.72 3.95 5.30
CA VAL A 3 4.87 2.64 5.94
C VAL A 3 6.33 2.23 5.84
N VAL A 4 7.03 2.21 6.97
CA VAL A 4 8.48 1.91 7.06
C VAL A 4 8.73 0.78 8.06
N GLY A 5 9.86 0.10 7.92
CA GLY A 5 10.15 -1.10 8.70
C GLY A 5 11.08 -2.06 7.96
N ASN A 6 11.65 -3.01 8.67
CA ASN A 6 12.62 -3.94 8.12
C ASN A 6 12.01 -4.88 7.05
N VAL A 7 12.85 -5.62 6.31
CA VAL A 7 12.41 -6.73 5.46
C VAL A 7 11.54 -7.69 6.28
N ASP A 8 10.49 -8.22 5.66
CA ASP A 8 9.57 -9.21 6.26
C ASP A 8 8.72 -8.72 7.45
N ALA A 9 8.78 -7.42 7.81
CA ALA A 9 7.91 -6.81 8.83
C ALA A 9 6.42 -6.72 8.44
N GLY A 10 6.02 -7.22 7.27
CA GLY A 10 4.61 -7.27 6.85
C GLY A 10 4.03 -5.97 6.28
N LYS A 11 4.84 -4.93 6.02
CA LYS A 11 4.41 -3.62 5.48
C LYS A 11 3.44 -3.71 4.29
N SER A 12 3.91 -4.23 3.17
CA SER A 12 3.12 -4.36 1.95
C SER A 12 1.97 -5.36 2.10
N THR A 13 2.12 -6.35 2.98
CA THR A 13 1.04 -7.29 3.28
C THR A 13 -0.11 -6.59 4.01
N LEU A 14 0.19 -5.83 5.06
CA LEU A 14 -0.80 -5.05 5.80
C LEU A 14 -1.47 -4.02 4.89
N LEU A 15 -0.66 -3.30 4.10
CA LEU A 15 -1.21 -2.30 3.20
C LEU A 15 -2.14 -2.94 2.15
N GLY A 16 -1.77 -4.09 1.59
CA GLY A 16 -2.60 -4.81 0.63
C GLY A 16 -3.94 -5.22 1.22
N VAL A 17 -3.95 -5.71 2.47
CA VAL A 17 -5.19 -6.03 3.19
C VAL A 17 -6.04 -4.80 3.41
N LEU A 18 -5.44 -3.70 3.90
CA LEU A 18 -6.16 -2.46 4.20
C LEU A 18 -6.81 -1.83 2.95
N THR A 19 -6.10 -1.81 1.83
CA THR A 19 -6.55 -1.07 0.64
C THR A 19 -7.41 -1.90 -0.29
N HIS A 20 -7.27 -3.23 -0.29
CA HIS A 20 -8.03 -4.13 -1.16
C HIS A 20 -9.12 -4.93 -0.45
N GLY A 21 -9.20 -4.88 0.88
CA GLY A 21 -10.26 -5.52 1.66
C GLY A 21 -10.24 -7.05 1.66
N GLU A 22 -9.15 -7.67 1.21
CA GLU A 22 -8.97 -9.12 1.17
C GLU A 22 -7.82 -9.54 2.09
N LEU A 23 -8.06 -10.58 2.90
CA LEU A 23 -7.06 -11.10 3.81
C LEU A 23 -5.91 -11.79 3.06
N ASP A 24 -4.70 -11.67 3.60
CA ASP A 24 -3.56 -12.41 3.08
C ASP A 24 -3.72 -13.91 3.38
N ASN A 25 -3.27 -14.75 2.45
CA ASN A 25 -3.32 -16.21 2.59
C ASN A 25 -2.06 -16.81 3.23
N GLY A 26 -1.20 -15.98 3.83
CA GLY A 26 0.09 -16.37 4.38
C GLY A 26 1.16 -16.67 3.32
N ARG A 27 0.84 -16.52 2.03
CA ARG A 27 1.77 -16.70 0.90
C ARG A 27 2.01 -15.39 0.14
N GLY A 28 1.60 -14.26 0.72
CA GLY A 28 1.82 -12.92 0.15
C GLY A 28 0.84 -12.54 -0.95
N PHE A 29 -0.35 -13.14 -0.98
CA PHE A 29 -1.44 -12.77 -1.88
C PHE A 29 -1.81 -11.28 -1.78
N ALA A 30 -1.89 -10.72 -0.57
CA ALA A 30 -2.24 -9.32 -0.38
C ALA A 30 -1.16 -8.38 -0.93
N ARG A 31 0.12 -8.63 -0.65
CA ARG A 31 1.23 -7.78 -1.12
C ARG A 31 1.47 -7.87 -2.63
N GLN A 32 1.10 -8.98 -3.28
CA GLN A 32 1.22 -9.12 -4.73
C GLN A 32 0.41 -8.05 -5.49
N LYS A 33 -0.69 -7.58 -4.92
CA LYS A 33 -1.50 -6.49 -5.50
C LYS A 33 -0.78 -5.13 -5.52
N LEU A 34 0.24 -4.98 -4.68
CA LEU A 34 1.01 -3.75 -4.54
C LEU A 34 2.32 -3.76 -5.34
N PHE A 35 2.79 -4.94 -5.76
CA PHE A 35 4.03 -5.06 -6.52
C PHE A 35 3.89 -4.47 -7.91
N ARG A 36 4.89 -3.69 -8.30
CA ARG A 36 4.92 -2.92 -9.55
C ARG A 36 5.91 -3.47 -10.56
N HIS A 37 6.89 -4.22 -10.07
CA HIS A 37 7.93 -4.79 -10.92
C HIS A 37 7.97 -6.31 -10.84
N LYS A 38 8.30 -6.93 -11.97
CA LYS A 38 8.41 -8.39 -12.07
C LYS A 38 9.34 -8.99 -11.01
N HIS A 39 10.46 -8.34 -10.73
CA HIS A 39 11.40 -8.82 -9.71
C HIS A 39 10.84 -8.71 -8.27
N GLU A 40 9.88 -7.82 -8.01
CA GLU A 40 9.19 -7.78 -6.70
C GLU A 40 8.26 -8.99 -6.55
N MET A 41 7.58 -9.38 -7.62
CA MET A 41 6.76 -10.61 -7.67
C MET A 41 7.61 -11.87 -7.51
N GLU A 42 8.76 -11.92 -8.18
CA GLU A 42 9.69 -13.05 -8.12
C GLU A 42 10.40 -13.18 -6.76
N SER A 43 10.84 -12.05 -6.17
CA SER A 43 11.59 -12.04 -4.90
C SER A 43 10.71 -11.95 -3.65
N GLY A 44 9.45 -11.52 -3.79
CA GLY A 44 8.55 -11.21 -2.68
C GLY A 44 8.94 -9.96 -1.89
N ARG A 45 9.80 -9.09 -2.44
CA ARG A 45 10.32 -7.89 -1.76
C ARG A 45 10.00 -6.63 -2.54
N THR A 46 9.46 -5.62 -1.86
CA THR A 46 9.28 -4.27 -2.41
C THR A 46 10.62 -3.60 -2.64
N SER A 47 10.76 -2.96 -3.80
CA SER A 47 11.96 -2.28 -4.28
C SER A 47 11.72 -0.82 -4.68
N SER A 48 10.44 -0.48 -4.88
CA SER A 48 9.96 0.81 -5.36
C SER A 48 9.16 1.56 -4.28
N VAL A 49 8.93 2.86 -4.49
CA VAL A 49 8.00 3.64 -3.67
C VAL A 49 6.58 3.38 -4.17
N GLY A 50 5.79 2.66 -3.39
CA GLY A 50 4.36 2.40 -3.64
C GLY A 50 3.48 3.54 -3.13
N ASN A 51 2.32 3.73 -3.74
CA ASN A 51 1.26 4.60 -3.24
C ASN A 51 -0.06 3.88 -3.41
N ASP A 52 -0.87 3.86 -2.36
CA ASP A 52 -2.25 3.38 -2.38
C ASP A 52 -3.13 4.27 -1.50
N ILE A 53 -4.43 4.25 -1.75
CA ILE A 53 -5.39 5.07 -1.03
C ILE A 53 -6.41 4.23 -0.28
N LEU A 54 -6.86 4.74 0.87
CA LEU A 54 -7.96 4.21 1.64
C LEU A 54 -8.98 5.32 1.88
N GLY A 55 -10.18 5.14 1.34
CA GLY A 55 -11.29 6.08 1.44
C GLY A 55 -12.26 5.72 2.55
N PHE A 56 -12.78 6.76 3.21
CA PHE A 56 -13.83 6.67 4.23
C PHE A 56 -15.01 7.57 3.86
N ASP A 57 -16.24 7.09 4.02
CA ASP A 57 -17.45 7.90 3.85
C ASP A 57 -17.72 8.80 5.09
N GLN A 58 -18.87 9.48 5.11
CA GLN A 58 -19.23 10.38 6.23
C GLN A 58 -19.55 9.63 7.53
N GLU A 59 -19.84 8.34 7.46
CA GLU A 59 -20.09 7.45 8.60
C GLU A 59 -18.80 6.76 9.08
N GLY A 60 -17.67 7.04 8.43
CA GLY A 60 -16.39 6.43 8.73
C GLY A 60 -16.24 4.99 8.22
N GLN A 61 -17.10 4.56 7.28
CA GLN A 61 -17.00 3.24 6.66
C GLN A 61 -16.03 3.27 5.47
N VAL A 62 -15.29 2.18 5.28
CA VAL A 62 -14.35 2.04 4.17
C VAL A 62 -15.09 1.90 2.84
N VAL A 63 -14.69 2.70 1.83
CA VAL A 63 -15.33 2.70 0.49
C VAL A 63 -14.51 1.97 -0.57
N ASN A 64 -13.32 1.46 -0.22
CA ASN A 64 -12.49 0.61 -1.07
C ASN A 64 -13.19 -0.72 -1.35
N LYS A 65 -14.05 -0.73 -2.37
CA LYS A 65 -14.73 -1.94 -2.85
C LYS A 65 -14.05 -2.40 -4.12
N PRO A 66 -13.35 -3.56 -4.13
CA PRO A 66 -12.86 -4.12 -5.37
C PRO A 66 -14.05 -4.44 -6.28
N ASP A 67 -13.98 -4.04 -7.55
CA ASP A 67 -15.04 -4.33 -8.52
C ASP A 67 -15.19 -5.86 -8.65
N SER A 68 -16.42 -6.36 -8.70
CA SER A 68 -16.73 -7.81 -8.74
C SER A 68 -16.13 -8.57 -9.93
N HIS A 69 -15.55 -7.86 -10.90
CA HIS A 69 -14.86 -8.40 -12.06
C HIS A 69 -13.34 -8.56 -11.86
N GLY A 70 -12.83 -8.48 -10.62
CA GLY A 70 -11.41 -8.68 -10.32
C GLY A 70 -10.51 -7.56 -10.84
N GLY A 71 -11.09 -6.37 -11.06
CA GLY A 71 -10.39 -5.20 -11.55
C GLY A 71 -9.56 -4.52 -10.46
N SER A 72 -8.48 -3.88 -10.88
CA SER A 72 -7.66 -2.95 -10.07
C SER A 72 -8.54 -1.91 -9.36
N LEU A 73 -8.15 -1.49 -8.16
CA LEU A 73 -8.82 -0.40 -7.43
C LEU A 73 -8.92 0.87 -8.29
N ASP A 74 -10.13 1.37 -8.50
CA ASP A 74 -10.36 2.64 -9.19
C ASP A 74 -10.31 3.78 -8.17
N TRP A 75 -9.20 4.51 -8.19
CA TRP A 75 -8.98 5.62 -7.26
C TRP A 75 -9.97 6.76 -7.47
N THR A 76 -10.52 6.93 -8.68
CA THR A 76 -11.53 7.95 -8.98
C THR A 76 -12.80 7.68 -8.20
N LYS A 77 -13.31 6.44 -8.29
CA LYS A 77 -14.51 6.01 -7.54
C LYS A 77 -14.30 6.10 -6.03
N ILE A 78 -13.10 5.77 -5.54
CA ILE A 78 -12.79 5.88 -4.11
C ILE A 78 -12.87 7.34 -3.69
N CYS A 79 -12.21 8.25 -4.41
CA CYS A 79 -12.25 9.68 -4.11
C CYS A 79 -13.67 10.27 -4.19
N GLU A 80 -14.47 9.90 -5.19
CA GLU A 80 -15.86 10.37 -5.33
C GLU A 80 -16.77 9.95 -4.16
N LYS A 81 -16.54 8.75 -3.61
CA LYS A 81 -17.34 8.20 -2.50
C LYS A 81 -16.81 8.57 -1.13
N SER A 82 -15.62 9.16 -1.04
CA SER A 82 -14.95 9.43 0.21
C SER A 82 -15.27 10.83 0.74
N SER A 83 -15.60 10.92 2.03
CA SER A 83 -15.52 12.16 2.80
C SER A 83 -14.08 12.45 3.25
N LYS A 84 -13.26 11.40 3.39
CA LYS A 84 -11.85 11.46 3.78
C LYS A 84 -11.04 10.39 3.05
N VAL A 85 -9.86 10.77 2.57
CA VAL A 85 -8.92 9.84 1.92
C VAL A 85 -7.60 9.83 2.68
N ILE A 86 -7.07 8.64 2.92
CA ILE A 86 -5.73 8.44 3.46
C ILE A 86 -4.85 7.87 2.36
N THR A 87 -3.78 8.59 2.01
CA THR A 87 -2.72 8.07 1.14
C THR A 87 -1.68 7.35 1.96
N PHE A 88 -1.39 6.10 1.59
CA PHE A 88 -0.31 5.30 2.10
C PHE A 88 0.85 5.29 1.12
N ILE A 89 2.07 5.39 1.64
CA ILE A 89 3.30 5.29 0.87
C ILE A 89 4.01 4.01 1.32
N ASP A 90 4.05 2.99 0.46
CA ASP A 90 4.77 1.75 0.73
C ASP A 90 6.25 1.94 0.43
N LEU A 91 7.11 1.72 1.42
CA LEU A 91 8.54 1.92 1.30
C LEU A 91 9.29 0.60 1.43
N ALA A 92 10.34 0.46 0.62
CA ALA A 92 11.16 -0.73 0.59
C ALA A 92 11.83 -0.96 1.96
N GLY A 93 11.80 -2.22 2.42
CA GLY A 93 12.40 -2.60 3.71
C GLY A 93 13.86 -3.06 3.62
N HIS A 94 14.33 -3.43 2.43
CA HIS A 94 15.68 -3.99 2.26
C HIS A 94 16.71 -2.88 2.10
N GLU A 95 17.85 -2.99 2.79
CA GLU A 95 18.92 -1.97 2.81
C GLU A 95 19.44 -1.56 1.42
N LYS A 96 19.51 -2.51 0.48
CA LYS A 96 19.78 -2.27 -0.95
C LYS A 96 18.93 -1.13 -1.55
N TYR A 97 17.69 -0.97 -1.08
CA TYR A 97 16.73 0.03 -1.56
C TYR A 97 16.60 1.23 -0.61
N LEU A 98 17.51 1.41 0.35
CA LEU A 98 17.47 2.52 1.31
C LEU A 98 17.39 3.89 0.61
N LYS A 99 18.11 4.08 -0.49
CA LYS A 99 18.02 5.31 -1.30
C LYS A 99 16.60 5.58 -1.82
N THR A 100 15.91 4.52 -2.26
CA THR A 100 14.50 4.60 -2.69
C THR A 100 13.60 4.99 -1.53
N THR A 101 13.82 4.41 -0.35
CA THR A 101 13.06 4.72 0.87
C THR A 101 13.26 6.17 1.32
N VAL A 102 14.50 6.65 1.35
CA VAL A 102 14.82 8.06 1.66
C VAL A 102 14.16 8.98 0.65
N PHE A 103 14.29 8.69 -0.66
CA PHE A 103 13.62 9.45 -1.71
C PHE A 103 12.09 9.49 -1.52
N GLY A 104 11.48 8.36 -1.18
CA GLY A 104 10.04 8.28 -0.91
C GLY A 104 9.63 9.15 0.28
N MET A 105 10.39 9.10 1.38
CA MET A 105 10.13 9.92 2.57
C MET A 105 10.27 11.42 2.27
N THR A 106 11.35 11.84 1.61
CA THR A 106 11.62 13.27 1.36
C THR A 106 10.80 13.84 0.21
N GLY A 107 10.47 13.01 -0.79
CA GLY A 107 9.72 13.43 -1.97
C GLY A 107 8.23 13.51 -1.75
N HIS A 108 7.67 12.64 -0.89
CA HIS A 108 6.24 12.64 -0.59
C HIS A 108 5.86 13.38 0.70
N LEU A 109 6.83 13.72 1.56
CA LEU A 109 6.63 14.49 2.81
C LEU A 109 5.42 13.99 3.64
N PRO A 110 5.42 12.72 4.08
CA PRO A 110 4.29 12.16 4.81
C PRO A 110 4.06 12.84 6.16
N ASP A 111 2.80 13.16 6.48
CA ASP A 111 2.42 13.72 7.79
C ASP A 111 2.60 12.73 8.94
N PHE A 112 2.47 11.43 8.66
CA PHE A 112 2.54 10.35 9.63
C PHE A 112 3.39 9.20 9.11
N CYS A 113 4.05 8.52 10.04
CA CYS A 113 4.86 7.35 9.79
C CYS A 113 4.32 6.17 10.61
N MET A 114 4.06 5.04 9.94
CA MET A 114 3.77 3.76 10.54
C MET A 114 5.06 2.94 10.52
N LEU A 115 5.59 2.61 11.70
CA LEU A 115 6.80 1.80 11.87
C LEU A 115 6.40 0.34 12.16
N MET A 116 6.94 -0.59 11.38
CA MET A 116 6.70 -2.04 11.49
C MET A 116 8.00 -2.82 11.72
#